data_AF-A0A6V7KU34-F1
#
_entry.id   AF-A0A6V7KU34-F1
#
_cell.length_a   1.000
_cell.length_b   1.000
_cell.length_c   1.000
_cell.angle_alpha   90.00
_cell.angle_beta   90.00
_cell.angle_gamma   90.00
#
_symmetry.space_group_name_H-M   'P 1'
#
loop_
_entity.id
_entity.type
_entity.pdbx_description
1 polymer ?
#
loop_
_entity_poly.entity_id
_entity_poly.type
_entity_poly.pdbx_seq_one_letter_code
_entity_poly.pdbx_strand_id
1 'polypeptide(L)'
;CIELREESVETLLATARLLQIEAVVKACCQFLMKQLHPSNCLGICLFADTQGCTNLFNAAHNYAVEHFMEVMKNQEFLLLSADDVAKLFESDNLNVPSEEIVVG
;
A
#
# COMPACT_ATOMS: atom_id res chain seq x y z
N CYS A 1 11.70 -17.76 18.51
CA CYS A 1 11.59 -17.78 17.05
C CYS A 1 10.37 -16.95 16.70
N ILE A 2 10.52 -15.77 16.10
CA ILE A 2 9.38 -14.93 15.75
C ILE A 2 8.92 -15.41 14.36
N GLU A 3 7.80 -16.12 14.31
CA GLU A 3 7.15 -16.48 13.05
C GLU A 3 6.58 -15.19 12.44
N LEU A 4 7.18 -14.74 11.33
CA LEU A 4 6.67 -13.62 10.57
C LEU A 4 5.46 -14.09 9.73
N ARG A 5 4.23 -13.90 10.21
CA ARG A 5 2.98 -14.04 9.42
C ARG A 5 2.60 -12.70 8.78
N GLU A 6 1.72 -12.63 7.80
CA GLU A 6 1.34 -11.35 7.14
C GLU A 6 0.89 -10.27 8.16
N GLU A 7 0.10 -10.64 9.16
CA GLU A 7 -0.29 -9.79 10.30
C GLU A 7 0.90 -9.22 11.08
N SER A 8 2.01 -9.97 11.11
CA SER A 8 3.24 -9.53 11.77
C SER A 8 4.00 -8.50 10.95
N VAL A 9 3.87 -8.48 9.62
CA VAL A 9 4.63 -7.56 8.77
C VAL A 9 3.98 -6.18 8.77
N GLU A 10 2.65 -6.10 8.76
CA GLU A 10 1.93 -4.83 8.91
C GLU A 10 2.18 -4.22 10.29
N THR A 11 2.06 -5.03 11.35
CA THR A 11 2.35 -4.60 12.73
C THR A 11 3.81 -4.18 12.89
N LEU A 12 4.74 -4.96 12.31
CA LEU A 12 6.17 -4.65 12.33
C LEU A 12 6.48 -3.36 11.57
N LEU A 13 5.88 -3.15 10.40
CA LEU A 13 6.10 -1.94 9.60
C LEU A 13 5.55 -0.72 10.35
N ALA A 14 4.34 -0.79 10.89
CA ALA A 14 3.75 0.30 11.69
C ALA A 14 4.60 0.62 12.93
N THR A 15 5.09 -0.42 13.63
CA THR A 15 5.96 -0.25 14.81
C THR A 15 7.32 0.33 14.41
N ALA A 16 7.94 -0.17 13.34
CA ALA A 16 9.21 0.33 12.82
C ALA A 16 9.10 1.79 12.38
N ARG A 17 7.97 2.17 11.77
CA ARG A 17 7.67 3.54 11.39
C ARG A 17 7.53 4.45 12.60
N LEU A 18 6.80 4.01 13.63
CA LEU A 18 6.68 4.73 14.90
C LEU A 18 8.06 4.96 15.57
N LEU A 19 8.92 3.94 15.52
CA LEU A 19 10.27 3.98 16.09
C LEU A 19 11.32 4.60 15.16
N GLN A 20 10.93 5.07 13.97
CA GLN A 20 11.80 5.66 12.94
C GLN A 20 12.98 4.75 12.51
N ILE A 21 12.74 3.44 12.46
CA ILE A 21 13.73 2.43 12.04
C ILE A 21 13.59 2.19 10.52
N GLU A 22 14.11 3.14 9.74
CA GLU A 22 13.95 3.17 8.27
C GLU A 22 14.44 1.89 7.55
N ALA A 23 15.46 1.22 8.08
CA ALA A 23 15.93 -0.05 7.50
C ALA A 23 14.87 -1.15 7.55
N VAL A 24 14.10 -1.22 8.64
CA VAL A 24 13.03 -2.21 8.83
C VAL A 24 11.80 -1.83 8.01
N VAL A 25 11.46 -0.54 7.95
CA VAL A 25 10.38 -0.04 7.06
C VAL A 25 10.64 -0.44 5.62
N LYS A 26 11.86 -0.22 5.11
CA LYS A 26 12.25 -0.61 3.74
C LYS A 26 12.17 -2.12 3.52
N ALA A 27 12.66 -2.92 4.46
CA ALA A 27 12.60 -4.38 4.36
C ALA A 27 11.15 -4.90 4.33
N CYS A 28 10.28 -4.34 5.17
CA CYS A 28 8.86 -4.70 5.20
C CYS A 28 8.15 -4.28 3.91
N CYS A 29 8.42 -3.07 3.39
CA CYS A 29 7.87 -2.63 2.10
C CYS A 29 8.29 -3.56 0.96
N GLN A 30 9.58 -3.93 0.89
CA GLN A 30 10.08 -4.86 -0.13
C GLN A 30 9.48 -6.26 0.00
N PHE A 31 9.19 -6.71 1.22
CA PHE A 31 8.49 -7.97 1.44
C PHE A 31 7.06 -7.90 0.92
N LEU A 32 6.30 -6.86 1.29
CA LEU A 32 4.90 -6.68 0.86
C LEU A 32 4.79 -6.54 -0.66
N MET A 33 5.72 -5.81 -1.32
CA MET A 33 5.78 -5.74 -2.78
C MET A 33 5.88 -7.11 -3.47
N LYS A 34 6.58 -8.07 -2.85
CA LYS A 34 6.74 -9.44 -3.40
C LYS A 34 5.54 -10.33 -3.12
N GLN A 35 4.66 -9.95 -2.19
CA GLN A 35 3.46 -10.70 -1.80
C GLN A 35 2.18 -10.15 -2.44
N LEU A 36 2.29 -9.20 -3.37
CA LEU A 36 1.14 -8.66 -4.08
C LEU A 36 0.35 -9.77 -4.79
N HIS A 37 -0.92 -9.83 -4.47
CA HIS A 37 -1.87 -10.81 -4.97
C HIS A 37 -3.24 -10.15 -5.15
N PRO A 38 -4.09 -10.62 -6.09
CA PRO A 38 -5.40 -10.00 -6.32
C PRO A 38 -6.32 -9.99 -5.10
N SER A 39 -6.03 -10.82 -4.08
CA SER A 39 -6.81 -10.92 -2.84
C SER A 39 -6.31 -10.07 -1.67
N ASN A 40 -5.14 -9.42 -1.80
CA ASN A 40 -4.54 -8.61 -0.73
C ASN A 40 -4.04 -7.24 -1.20
N CYS A 41 -3.99 -6.99 -2.51
CA CYS A 41 -3.39 -5.77 -3.06
C CYS A 41 -4.13 -4.49 -2.62
N LEU A 42 -5.43 -4.56 -2.34
CA LEU A 42 -6.21 -3.40 -1.91
C LEU A 42 -5.91 -3.04 -0.45
N GLY A 43 -5.81 -4.05 0.42
CA GLY A 43 -5.41 -3.89 1.81
C GLY A 43 -3.98 -3.35 1.91
N ILE A 44 -3.05 -3.91 1.12
CA ILE A 44 -1.68 -3.41 1.05
C ILE A 44 -1.64 -1.97 0.53
N CYS A 45 -2.48 -1.60 -0.44
CA CYS A 45 -2.58 -0.25 -0.95
C CYS A 45 -3.04 0.73 0.16
N LEU A 46 -4.16 0.45 0.82
CA LEU A 46 -4.69 1.29 1.91
C LEU A 46 -3.71 1.38 3.09
N PHE A 47 -3.06 0.27 3.43
CA PHE A 47 -2.05 0.23 4.48
C PHE A 47 -0.84 1.09 4.10
N ALA A 48 -0.34 0.98 2.88
CA ALA A 48 0.80 1.77 2.42
C ALA A 48 0.50 3.27 2.40
N ASP A 49 -0.72 3.67 2.04
CA ASP A 49 -1.19 5.06 2.13
C ASP A 49 -1.15 5.55 3.59
N THR A 50 -1.74 4.79 4.51
CA THR A 50 -1.76 5.10 5.95
C THR A 50 -0.37 5.27 6.55
N GLN A 51 0.61 4.48 6.08
CA GLN A 51 2.00 4.53 6.58
C GLN A 51 2.88 5.55 5.83
N GLY A 52 2.35 6.22 4.81
CA GLY A 52 3.08 7.15 3.95
C GLY A 52 4.18 6.46 3.13
N CYS A 53 3.97 5.21 2.74
CA CYS A 53 4.90 4.40 1.96
C CYS A 53 4.56 4.48 0.47
N THR A 54 4.79 5.64 -0.16
CA THR A 54 4.35 5.96 -1.53
C THR A 54 4.80 4.94 -2.58
N ASN A 55 6.01 4.40 -2.48
CA ASN A 55 6.49 3.39 -3.43
C ASN A 55 5.70 2.08 -3.34
N LEU A 56 5.36 1.65 -2.13
CA LEU A 56 4.55 0.45 -1.90
C LEU A 56 3.11 0.70 -2.36
N PHE A 57 2.56 1.87 -2.05
CA PHE A 57 1.24 2.29 -2.51
C PHE A 57 1.14 2.22 -4.03
N ASN A 58 2.06 2.87 -4.75
CA ASN A 58 2.08 2.88 -6.22
C ASN A 58 2.21 1.47 -6.80
N ALA A 59 3.05 0.61 -6.21
CA ALA A 59 3.21 -0.76 -6.67
C ALA A 59 1.92 -1.58 -6.48
N ALA A 60 1.28 -1.47 -5.32
CA ALA A 60 0.05 -2.18 -5.01
C ALA A 60 -1.14 -1.67 -5.84
N HIS A 61 -1.22 -0.35 -6.03
CA HIS A 61 -2.22 0.32 -6.84
C HIS A 61 -2.13 -0.08 -8.31
N ASN A 62 -0.94 0.03 -8.92
CA ASN A 62 -0.71 -0.39 -10.30
C ASN A 62 -1.06 -1.86 -10.50
N TYR A 63 -0.68 -2.73 -9.56
CA TYR A 63 -1.04 -4.15 -9.58
C TYR A 63 -2.56 -4.34 -9.55
N ALA A 64 -3.28 -3.60 -8.69
CA ALA A 64 -4.73 -3.69 -8.59
C ALA A 64 -5.44 -3.23 -9.88
N VAL A 65 -4.91 -2.21 -10.56
CA VAL A 65 -5.42 -1.75 -11.86
C VAL A 65 -5.14 -2.78 -12.96
N GLU A 66 -3.92 -3.29 -13.05
CA GLU A 66 -3.53 -4.28 -14.06
C GLU A 66 -4.32 -5.59 -13.92
N HIS A 67 -4.60 -6.01 -12.69
CA HIS A 67 -5.32 -7.24 -12.37
C HIS A 67 -6.78 -7.01 -11.93
N PHE A 68 -7.38 -5.88 -12.30
CA PHE A 68 -8.71 -5.46 -11.81
C PHE A 68 -9.80 -6.53 -11.92
N MET A 69 -9.82 -7.26 -13.04
CA MET A 69 -10.80 -8.33 -13.31
C MET A 69 -10.67 -9.53 -12.36
N GLU A 70 -9.49 -9.76 -11.81
CA GLU A 70 -9.25 -10.79 -10.78
C GLU A 70 -9.55 -10.23 -9.40
N VAL A 71 -9.12 -8.99 -9.13
CA VAL A 71 -9.35 -8.27 -7.87
C VAL A 71 -10.84 -8.17 -7.55
N MET A 72 -11.69 -7.81 -8.52
CA MET A 72 -13.14 -7.69 -8.33
C MET A 72 -13.86 -8.97 -7.87
N LYS A 73 -13.21 -10.14 -8.00
CA LYS A 73 -13.75 -11.44 -7.59
C LYS A 73 -13.42 -11.78 -6.14
N ASN A 74 -12.51 -11.05 -5.51
CA ASN A 74 -12.04 -11.32 -4.16
C ASN A 74 -12.92 -10.63 -3.11
N GLN A 75 -13.02 -11.25 -1.93
CA GLN A 75 -13.84 -10.73 -0.83
C GLN A 75 -13.41 -9.33 -0.38
N GLU A 76 -12.11 -9.05 -0.41
CA GLU A 76 -11.56 -7.74 -0.04
C GLU A 76 -12.20 -6.60 -0.86
N PHE A 77 -12.34 -6.80 -2.17
CA PHE A 77 -13.00 -5.82 -3.05
C PHE A 77 -14.50 -5.68 -2.74
N LEU A 78 -15.19 -6.80 -2.45
CA LEU A 78 -16.63 -6.80 -2.16
C LEU A 78 -16.98 -6.14 -0.82
N LEU A 79 -15.99 -6.01 0.08
CA LEU A 79 -16.14 -5.35 1.37
C LEU A 79 -15.89 -3.83 1.29
N LEU A 80 -15.29 -3.33 0.20
CA LEU A 80 -15.08 -1.91 0.01
C LEU A 80 -16.39 -1.20 -0.35
N SER A 81 -16.52 0.04 0.11
CA SER A 81 -17.61 0.90 -0.34
C SER A 81 -17.39 1.34 -1.78
N ALA A 82 -18.45 1.69 -2.50
CA ALA A 82 -18.33 2.24 -3.85
C ALA A 82 -17.47 3.50 -3.89
N ASP A 83 -17.47 4.31 -2.82
CA ASP A 83 -16.65 5.52 -2.70
C ASP A 83 -15.16 5.18 -2.55
N ASP A 84 -14.81 4.10 -1.83
CA ASP A 84 -13.42 3.68 -1.69
C ASP A 84 -12.88 3.07 -2.98
N VAL A 85 -13.71 2.31 -3.69
CA VAL A 85 -13.38 1.84 -5.04
C VAL A 85 -13.23 3.03 -5.98
N ALA A 86 -14.13 4.01 -5.93
CA ALA A 86 -14.03 5.21 -6.74
C ALA A 86 -12.71 5.94 -6.48
N LYS A 87 -12.32 6.17 -5.22
CA LYS A 87 -11.03 6.80 -4.88
C LYS A 87 -9.82 5.99 -5.34
N LEU A 88 -9.87 4.66 -5.22
CA LEU A 88 -8.79 3.77 -5.64
C LEU A 88 -8.61 3.78 -7.15
N PHE A 89 -9.68 3.90 -7.94
CA PHE A 89 -9.60 3.87 -9.40
C PHE A 89 -9.84 5.23 -10.05
N GLU A 90 -10.05 6.28 -9.26
CA GLU A 90 -10.09 7.66 -9.72
C GLU A 90 -8.72 8.00 -10.27
N SER A 91 -8.74 8.49 -11.51
CA SER A 91 -7.56 8.68 -12.33
C SER A 91 -6.82 9.94 -11.92
N ASP A 92 -6.20 9.96 -10.73
CA ASP A 92 -5.32 11.05 -10.33
C ASP A 92 -3.95 10.88 -10.98
N ASN A 93 -3.89 11.22 -12.27
CA ASN A 93 -2.71 11.79 -12.92
C ASN A 93 -2.31 13.15 -12.29
N LEU A 94 -2.51 13.36 -10.99
CA LEU A 94 -1.97 14.52 -10.30
C LEU A 94 -0.59 14.16 -9.73
N ASN A 95 0.34 14.16 -10.66
CA ASN A 95 1.72 14.54 -10.46
C ASN A 95 1.79 15.82 -9.58
N VAL A 96 1.87 15.67 -8.26
CA VAL A 96 2.40 16.72 -7.39
C VAL A 96 3.77 16.25 -6.93
N PRO A 97 4.84 16.55 -7.69
CA PRO A 97 6.18 16.40 -7.15
C PRO A 97 6.33 17.38 -5.98
N SER A 98 6.61 16.78 -4.82
CA SER A 98 7.28 17.32 -3.63
C SER A 98 7.34 18.83 -3.43
N GLU A 99 6.87 19.28 -2.26
CA GLU A 99 7.24 20.56 -1.65
C GLU A 99 8.76 20.81 -1.74
N GLU A 100 9.15 21.76 -2.58
CA GLU A 100 10.44 22.47 -2.42
C GLU A 100 10.10 23.94 -2.21
N ILE A 101 9.97 24.30 -0.92
CA ILE A 101 9.93 25.70 -0.48
C ILE A 101 11.33 26.26 -0.70
N VAL A 102 11.54 26.96 -1.81
CA VAL A 102 12.66 27.89 -1.96
C VAL A 102 12.14 29.29 -1.63
N VAL A 103 12.46 29.75 -0.42
CA VAL A 103 12.29 31.15 -0.02
C VAL A 103 13.34 31.97 -0.78
N GLY A 104 12.89 32.92 -1.59
CA GLY A 104 13.71 33.92 -2.27
C GLY A 104 13.01 35.26 -2.28
#